data_AF-A0A6A4GKG4-F1
#
_entry.id   AF-A0A6A4GKG4-F1
#
_cell.length_a   1.000
_cell.length_b   1.000
_cell.length_c   1.000
_cell.angle_alpha   90.00
_cell.angle_beta   90.00
_cell.angle_gamma   90.00
#
_symmetry.space_group_name_H-M   'P 1'
#
loop_
_entity.id
_entity.type
_entity.pdbx_description
1 polymer ?
#
loop_
_entity_poly.entity_id
_entity_poly.type
_entity_poly.pdbx_seq_one_letter_code
_entity_poly.pdbx_strand_id
1 'polypeptide(L)'
;MEKALETLSGERAPASSEWRTAIRNWGRLEGHYGYENPNGAAWFPSAGRPSIVGWWAQNAKTTSRVPQDKAFGDIVAFESQWWKWWSAINPTWRERGPEGRIVVGGEGEGNFAVLQKPGACGMLSVLICLIWWYERLEDGKECSSWEAAVEDVAWVIEQLEEEKRYDFLHFQRG
;
A
#
# COMPACT_ATOMS: atom_id res chain seq x y z
N MET A 1 -9.94 -10.30 -6.61
CA MET A 1 -10.03 -9.14 -5.70
C MET A 1 -10.69 -9.51 -4.39
N GLU A 2 -11.84 -10.17 -4.41
CA GLU A 2 -12.60 -10.63 -3.22
C GLU A 2 -11.74 -11.25 -2.10
N LYS A 3 -10.95 -12.29 -2.41
CA LYS A 3 -10.03 -12.91 -1.43
C LYS A 3 -9.04 -11.96 -0.77
N ALA A 4 -8.60 -10.93 -1.49
CA ALA A 4 -7.70 -9.92 -0.94
C ALA A 4 -8.44 -9.00 0.03
N LEU A 5 -9.66 -8.57 -0.31
CA LEU A 5 -10.52 -7.80 0.61
C LEU A 5 -10.85 -8.60 1.88
N GLU A 6 -11.18 -9.89 1.75
CA GLU A 6 -11.41 -10.80 2.88
C GLU A 6 -10.18 -10.89 3.78
N THR A 7 -8.99 -11.02 3.19
CA THR A 7 -7.73 -11.09 3.95
C THR A 7 -7.46 -9.79 4.69
N LEU A 8 -7.61 -8.64 4.01
CA LEU A 8 -7.30 -7.31 4.54
C LEU A 8 -8.35 -6.79 5.54
N SER A 9 -9.55 -7.39 5.55
CA SER A 9 -10.67 -7.03 6.44
C SER A 9 -10.99 -8.13 7.47
N GLY A 10 -10.22 -9.22 7.47
CA GLY A 10 -10.47 -10.40 8.31
C GLY A 10 -10.11 -10.19 9.78
N GLU A 11 -10.25 -11.24 10.58
CA GLU A 11 -10.02 -11.19 12.04
C GLU A 11 -8.61 -10.77 12.45
N ARG A 12 -7.62 -10.99 11.58
CA ARG A 12 -6.21 -10.61 11.81
C ARG A 12 -5.88 -9.20 11.37
N ALA A 13 -6.84 -8.49 10.78
CA ALA A 13 -6.65 -7.12 10.34
C ALA A 13 -6.52 -6.17 11.55
N PRO A 14 -5.70 -5.11 11.43
CA PRO A 14 -5.64 -4.06 12.43
C PRO A 14 -7.01 -3.48 12.76
N ALA A 15 -7.26 -3.23 14.04
CA ALA A 15 -8.53 -2.66 14.49
C ALA A 15 -8.66 -1.16 14.21
N SER A 16 -7.53 -0.47 13.94
CA SER A 16 -7.41 0.98 13.75
C SER A 16 -8.35 1.53 12.68
N SER A 17 -8.90 2.72 12.92
CA SER A 17 -9.80 3.42 11.99
C SER A 17 -9.15 3.73 10.65
N GLU A 18 -7.86 4.04 10.67
CA GLU A 18 -7.04 4.43 9.53
C GLU A 18 -6.93 3.24 8.56
N TRP A 19 -6.59 2.05 9.09
CA TRP A 19 -6.57 0.81 8.31
C TRP A 19 -7.92 0.51 7.67
N ARG A 20 -9.00 0.53 8.46
CA ARG A 20 -10.36 0.24 7.94
C ARG A 20 -10.76 1.23 6.84
N THR A 21 -10.38 2.50 7.00
CA THR A 21 -10.61 3.55 6.01
C THR A 21 -9.79 3.31 4.74
N ALA A 22 -8.52 2.96 4.87
CA ALA A 22 -7.65 2.60 3.75
C ALA A 22 -8.23 1.44 2.93
N ILE A 23 -8.65 0.35 3.58
CA ILE A 23 -9.22 -0.82 2.89
C ILE A 23 -10.54 -0.48 2.19
N ARG A 24 -11.41 0.32 2.84
CA ARG A 24 -12.67 0.77 2.25
C ARG A 24 -12.42 1.64 1.00
N ASN A 25 -11.53 2.63 1.09
CA ASN A 25 -11.23 3.52 -0.02
C ASN A 25 -10.49 2.77 -1.14
N TRP A 26 -9.61 1.82 -0.81
CA TRP A 26 -8.97 0.95 -1.79
C TRP A 26 -9.99 0.09 -2.54
N GLY A 27 -10.96 -0.51 -1.83
CA GLY A 27 -12.04 -1.27 -2.47
C GLY A 27 -12.86 -0.43 -3.46
N ARG A 28 -13.13 0.84 -3.13
CA ARG A 28 -13.79 1.80 -4.03
C ARG A 28 -12.91 2.14 -5.24
N LEU A 29 -11.64 2.44 -5.00
CA LEU A 29 -10.64 2.71 -6.04
C LEU A 29 -10.55 1.56 -7.05
N GLU A 30 -10.43 0.32 -6.58
CA GLU A 30 -10.45 -0.85 -7.46
C GLU A 30 -11.80 -1.03 -8.17
N GLY A 31 -12.91 -0.64 -7.53
CA GLY A 31 -14.22 -0.57 -8.16
C GLY A 31 -14.25 0.39 -9.36
N HIS A 32 -13.64 1.58 -9.24
CA HIS A 32 -13.48 2.52 -10.36
C HIS A 32 -12.60 1.97 -11.47
N TYR A 33 -11.63 1.11 -11.13
CA TYR A 33 -10.84 0.34 -12.10
C TYR A 33 -11.56 -0.90 -12.66
N GLY A 34 -12.82 -1.14 -12.32
CA GLY A 34 -13.54 -2.35 -12.74
C GLY A 34 -12.90 -3.65 -12.22
N TYR A 35 -12.12 -3.58 -11.14
CA TYR A 35 -11.35 -4.68 -10.56
C TYR A 35 -10.34 -5.32 -11.53
N GLU A 36 -9.85 -4.54 -12.48
CA GLU A 36 -8.83 -4.99 -13.43
C GLU A 36 -7.56 -5.49 -12.73
N ASN A 37 -6.95 -6.52 -13.28
CA ASN A 37 -5.64 -7.00 -12.86
C ASN A 37 -4.82 -7.32 -14.11
N PRO A 38 -4.28 -6.30 -14.80
CA PRO A 38 -3.68 -6.49 -16.11
C PRO A 38 -2.49 -7.45 -16.06
N ASN A 39 -2.48 -8.42 -16.98
CA ASN A 39 -1.33 -9.29 -17.16
C ASN A 39 -0.13 -8.46 -17.63
N GLY A 40 1.01 -8.61 -16.96
CA GLY A 40 2.22 -7.84 -17.28
C GLY A 40 2.19 -6.38 -16.80
N ALA A 41 1.25 -6.00 -15.92
CA ALA A 41 1.24 -4.66 -15.33
C ALA A 41 2.60 -4.31 -14.69
N ALA A 42 3.09 -3.11 -15.00
CA ALA A 42 4.35 -2.61 -14.46
C ALA A 42 4.22 -2.42 -12.95
N TRP A 43 5.07 -3.13 -12.20
CA TRP A 43 5.21 -2.99 -10.76
C TRP A 43 5.69 -1.60 -10.37
N PHE A 44 5.40 -1.24 -9.12
CA PHE A 44 6.13 -0.17 -8.45
C PHE A 44 7.65 -0.38 -8.50
N PRO A 45 8.44 0.71 -8.39
CA PRO A 45 9.90 0.63 -8.39
C PRO A 45 10.43 -0.40 -7.40
N SER A 46 11.51 -1.09 -7.78
CA SER A 46 12.14 -2.10 -6.92
C SER A 46 13.12 -1.50 -5.90
N ALA A 47 13.43 -0.20 -5.99
CA ALA A 47 14.33 0.49 -5.07
C ALA A 47 13.78 0.42 -3.64
N GLY A 48 14.53 -0.19 -2.72
CA GLY A 48 14.12 -0.38 -1.32
C GLY A 48 13.03 -1.43 -1.10
N ARG A 49 12.46 -2.04 -2.15
CA ARG A 49 11.33 -2.97 -2.05
C ARG A 49 11.64 -4.12 -1.08
N PRO A 50 10.86 -4.29 0.00
CA PRO A 50 11.05 -5.40 0.92
C PRO A 50 10.98 -6.76 0.20
N SER A 51 11.87 -7.68 0.58
CA SER A 51 11.97 -9.03 -0.01
C SER A 51 10.64 -9.80 0.00
N ILE A 52 9.80 -9.54 1.00
CA ILE A 52 8.47 -10.14 1.15
C ILE A 52 7.54 -9.84 -0.04
N VAL A 53 7.65 -8.65 -0.65
CA VAL A 53 6.87 -8.27 -1.83
C VAL A 53 7.34 -9.06 -3.05
N GLY A 54 8.66 -9.27 -3.18
CA GLY A 54 9.24 -10.13 -4.21
C GLY A 54 8.80 -11.58 -4.07
N TRP A 55 8.82 -12.11 -2.84
CA TRP A 55 8.31 -13.44 -2.53
C TRP A 55 6.82 -13.56 -2.89
N TRP A 56 5.99 -12.58 -2.49
CA TRP A 56 4.56 -12.57 -2.80
C TRP A 56 4.28 -12.57 -4.29
N ALA A 57 5.00 -11.75 -5.05
CA ALA A 57 4.89 -11.68 -6.50
C ALA A 57 5.20 -13.03 -7.17
N GLN A 58 6.20 -13.77 -6.66
CA GLN A 58 6.58 -15.10 -7.16
C GLN A 58 5.60 -16.20 -6.73
N ASN A 59 4.93 -16.04 -5.58
CA ASN A 59 4.01 -17.03 -5.01
C ASN A 59 2.56 -16.78 -5.47
N ALA A 60 2.38 -16.49 -6.75
CA ALA A 60 1.09 -16.25 -7.39
C ALA A 60 0.24 -15.15 -6.71
N LYS A 61 0.89 -14.19 -6.02
CA LYS A 61 0.22 -13.09 -5.32
C LYS A 61 -0.85 -13.59 -4.34
N THR A 62 -0.59 -14.74 -3.72
CA THR A 62 -1.53 -15.37 -2.78
C THR A 62 -1.68 -14.52 -1.51
N THR A 63 -2.91 -14.43 -1.02
CA THR A 63 -3.23 -13.77 0.26
C THR A 63 -3.48 -14.78 1.38
N SER A 64 -3.54 -16.09 1.05
CA SER A 64 -3.81 -17.17 2.00
C SER A 64 -2.54 -17.79 2.59
N ARG A 65 -1.35 -17.42 2.11
CA ARG A 65 -0.08 -17.90 2.64
C ARG A 65 0.66 -16.75 3.31
N VAL A 66 1.01 -16.95 4.57
CA VAL A 66 1.92 -16.06 5.30
C VAL A 66 3.36 -16.40 4.88
N PRO A 67 4.21 -15.40 4.56
CA PRO A 67 5.61 -15.63 4.23
C PRO A 67 6.37 -16.28 5.40
N GLN A 68 7.29 -17.19 5.08
CA GLN A 68 8.19 -17.77 6.09
C GLN A 68 9.08 -16.68 6.70
N ASP A 69 9.47 -16.82 7.98
CA ASP A 69 10.24 -15.82 8.74
C ASP A 69 11.50 -15.30 8.02
N LYS A 70 12.17 -16.16 7.25
CA LYS A 70 13.35 -15.80 6.47
C LYS A 70 13.09 -14.71 5.42
N ALA A 71 11.85 -14.55 4.94
CA ALA A 71 11.49 -13.53 3.96
C ALA A 71 11.23 -12.16 4.59
N PHE A 72 10.93 -12.11 5.89
CA PHE A 72 10.66 -10.89 6.64
C PHE A 72 11.95 -10.27 7.19
N GLY A 73 12.83 -11.10 7.76
CA GLY A 73 14.08 -10.64 8.37
C GLY A 73 13.86 -9.94 9.71
N ASP A 74 14.82 -9.09 10.09
CA ASP A 74 14.74 -8.25 11.29
C ASP A 74 13.74 -7.08 11.10
N ILE A 75 12.96 -6.78 12.13
CA ILE A 75 11.88 -5.78 12.08
C ILE A 75 12.39 -4.36 11.80
N VAL A 76 13.54 -3.99 12.36
CA VAL A 76 14.14 -2.65 12.18
C VAL A 76 14.66 -2.51 10.74
N ALA A 77 15.33 -3.55 10.24
CA ALA A 77 15.77 -3.58 8.85
C ALA A 77 14.58 -3.59 7.87
N PHE A 78 13.48 -4.27 8.22
CA PHE A 78 12.26 -4.29 7.42
C PHE A 78 11.62 -2.91 7.35
N GLU A 79 11.44 -2.25 8.50
CA GLU A 79 10.88 -0.91 8.59
C GLU A 79 11.65 0.08 7.71
N SER A 80 12.99 0.08 7.84
CA SER A 80 13.86 0.95 7.04
C SER A 80 13.71 0.70 5.53
N GLN A 81 13.63 -0.57 5.12
CA GLN A 81 13.39 -0.95 3.72
C GLN A 81 12.01 -0.48 3.25
N TRP A 82 10.97 -0.69 4.06
CA TRP A 82 9.61 -0.29 3.71
C TRP A 82 9.52 1.22 3.48
N TRP A 83 10.07 2.04 4.39
CA TRP A 83 10.05 3.50 4.23
C TRP A 83 10.87 3.97 3.03
N LYS A 84 12.02 3.32 2.75
CA LYS A 84 12.80 3.59 1.54
C LYS A 84 12.00 3.27 0.27
N TRP A 85 11.31 2.12 0.26
CA TRP A 85 10.48 1.71 -0.86
C TRP A 85 9.30 2.67 -1.08
N TRP A 86 8.55 2.95 -0.01
CA TRP A 86 7.41 3.85 -0.05
C TRP A 86 7.82 5.24 -0.55
N SER A 87 8.98 5.75 -0.11
CA SER A 87 9.51 7.03 -0.56
C SER A 87 9.94 7.05 -2.03
N ALA A 88 10.36 5.90 -2.57
CA ALA A 88 10.71 5.73 -3.98
C ALA A 88 9.49 5.51 -4.88
N ILE A 89 8.40 4.96 -4.33
CA ILE A 89 7.11 4.81 -5.02
C ILE A 89 6.45 6.18 -5.23
N ASN A 90 6.53 7.02 -4.20
CA ASN A 90 5.82 8.29 -4.16
C ASN A 90 6.38 9.32 -5.15
N PRO A 91 5.53 10.21 -5.69
CA PRO A 91 5.95 11.29 -6.57
C PRO A 91 7.08 12.16 -6.00
N THR A 92 7.86 12.78 -6.89
CA THR A 92 8.96 13.68 -6.52
C THR A 92 8.48 14.97 -5.85
N TRP A 93 7.23 15.39 -6.10
CA TRP A 93 6.65 16.59 -5.51
C TRP A 93 6.30 16.45 -4.03
N ARG A 94 6.18 15.21 -3.50
CA ARG A 94 5.89 14.99 -2.09
C ARG A 94 7.04 15.44 -1.19
N GLU A 95 6.72 16.09 -0.08
CA GLU A 95 7.69 16.52 0.91
C GLU A 95 8.49 15.33 1.48
N ARG A 96 9.79 15.53 1.66
CA ARG A 96 10.73 14.55 2.20
C ARG A 96 11.56 15.17 3.32
N GLY A 97 11.72 14.43 4.41
CA GLY A 97 12.60 14.80 5.51
C GLY A 97 14.09 14.61 5.18
N PRO A 98 14.98 14.86 6.15
CA PRO A 98 16.45 14.84 5.95
C PRO A 98 17.02 13.53 5.39
N GLU A 99 16.35 12.39 5.64
CA GLU A 99 16.77 11.06 5.16
C GLU A 99 16.11 10.67 3.82
N GLY A 100 15.41 11.60 3.17
CA GLY A 100 14.64 11.32 1.94
C GLY A 100 13.35 10.53 2.19
N ARG A 101 12.99 10.28 3.45
CA ARG A 101 11.72 9.68 3.87
C ARG A 101 10.59 10.67 3.64
N ILE A 102 9.49 10.19 3.08
CA ILE A 102 8.25 10.95 2.93
C ILE A 102 7.77 11.49 4.28
N VAL A 103 7.39 12.77 4.30
CA VAL A 103 6.67 13.37 5.43
C VAL A 103 5.21 12.98 5.33
N VAL A 104 4.67 12.40 6.41
CA VAL A 104 3.29 11.91 6.47
C VAL A 104 2.31 13.08 6.31
N GLY A 105 1.35 12.95 5.41
CA GLY A 105 0.35 14.00 5.15
C GLY A 105 0.92 15.32 4.61
N GLY A 106 2.16 15.32 4.12
CA GLY A 106 2.85 16.53 3.67
C GLY A 106 2.11 17.31 2.58
N GLU A 107 2.30 18.62 2.60
CA GLU A 107 1.72 19.55 1.64
C GLU A 107 2.48 19.48 0.30
N GLY A 108 1.75 19.54 -0.82
CA GLY A 108 2.37 19.55 -2.13
C GLY A 108 1.36 19.73 -3.25
N GLU A 109 1.83 20.31 -4.36
CA GLU A 109 1.03 20.49 -5.57
C GLU A 109 1.48 19.48 -6.64
N GLY A 110 0.58 18.56 -6.98
CA GLY A 110 0.83 17.54 -7.99
C GLY A 110 -0.30 16.51 -8.01
N ASN A 111 -0.23 15.56 -8.94
CA ASN A 111 -1.16 14.44 -9.00
C ASN A 111 -0.48 13.13 -8.62
N PHE A 112 -1.30 12.13 -8.29
CA PHE A 112 -0.85 10.79 -7.94
C PHE A 112 -0.82 9.82 -9.14
N ALA A 113 -0.73 10.31 -10.38
CA ALA A 113 -0.83 9.48 -11.58
C ALA A 113 0.14 8.27 -11.60
N VAL A 114 1.35 8.42 -11.05
CA VAL A 114 2.33 7.32 -10.97
C VAL A 114 1.90 6.16 -10.05
N LEU A 115 0.97 6.44 -9.13
CA LEU A 115 0.38 5.48 -8.20
C LEU A 115 -0.95 4.90 -8.69
N GLN A 116 -1.51 5.43 -9.78
CA GLN A 116 -2.75 4.93 -10.39
C GLN A 116 -2.49 3.60 -11.13
N LYS A 117 -2.40 2.52 -10.34
CA LYS A 117 -2.17 1.16 -10.83
C LYS A 117 -3.26 0.23 -10.29
N PRO A 118 -4.07 -0.40 -11.14
CA PRO A 118 -5.07 -1.37 -10.70
C PRO A 118 -4.44 -2.70 -10.29
N GLY A 119 -5.14 -3.45 -9.44
CA GLY A 119 -4.83 -4.84 -9.15
C GLY A 119 -3.53 -5.05 -8.36
N ALA A 120 -2.92 -6.22 -8.57
CA ALA A 120 -1.89 -6.73 -7.66
C ALA A 120 -0.54 -6.00 -7.73
N CYS A 121 -0.26 -5.28 -8.82
CA CYS A 121 0.97 -4.52 -8.97
C CYS A 121 0.87 -3.09 -8.39
N GLY A 122 -0.33 -2.67 -7.96
CA GLY A 122 -0.61 -1.35 -7.38
C GLY A 122 -0.71 -1.37 -5.85
N MET A 123 -1.66 -0.62 -5.30
CA MET A 123 -1.79 -0.42 -3.84
C MET A 123 -2.02 -1.72 -3.06
N LEU A 124 -2.57 -2.76 -3.68
CA LEU A 124 -2.65 -4.08 -3.05
C LEU A 124 -1.29 -4.60 -2.59
N SER A 125 -0.22 -4.35 -3.34
CA SER A 125 1.14 -4.77 -2.96
C SER A 125 1.64 -4.08 -1.69
N VAL A 126 1.25 -2.82 -1.49
CA VAL A 126 1.62 -2.02 -0.30
C VAL A 126 0.80 -2.46 0.90
N LEU A 127 -0.52 -2.63 0.73
CA LEU A 127 -1.43 -3.10 1.78
C LEU A 127 -1.06 -4.51 2.26
N ILE A 128 -0.72 -5.42 1.36
CA ILE A 128 -0.25 -6.77 1.73
C ILE A 128 1.07 -6.71 2.51
N CYS A 129 1.96 -5.80 2.16
CA CYS A 129 3.19 -5.59 2.91
C CYS A 129 2.92 -5.06 4.33
N LEU A 130 1.95 -4.15 4.48
CA LEU A 130 1.57 -3.56 5.78
C LEU A 130 0.86 -4.54 6.71
N ILE A 131 -0.04 -5.39 6.19
CA ILE A 131 -0.71 -6.41 7.03
C ILE A 131 0.30 -7.42 7.57
N TRP A 132 1.28 -7.83 6.75
CA TRP A 132 2.34 -8.71 7.24
C TRP A 132 3.29 -8.03 8.20
N TRP A 133 3.52 -6.72 8.06
CA TRP A 133 4.25 -5.97 9.07
C TRP A 133 3.50 -5.98 10.39
N TYR A 134 2.20 -5.69 10.38
CA TYR A 134 1.35 -5.73 11.56
C TYR A 134 1.40 -7.08 12.28
N GLU A 135 1.29 -8.20 11.55
CA GLU A 135 1.37 -9.55 12.12
C GLU A 135 2.71 -9.89 12.80
N ARG A 136 3.76 -9.07 12.60
CA ARG A 136 5.07 -9.22 13.24
C ARG A 136 5.31 -8.26 14.39
N LEU A 137 4.40 -7.30 14.62
CA LEU A 137 4.46 -6.47 15.81
C LEU A 137 4.07 -7.34 17.01
N GLU A 138 4.93 -7.39 18.02
CA GLU A 138 4.59 -8.07 19.28
C GLU A 138 3.59 -7.23 20.07
N ASP A 139 2.68 -7.89 20.79
CA ASP A 139 1.74 -7.23 21.69
C ASP A 139 2.50 -6.32 22.67
N GLY A 140 2.21 -5.02 22.63
CA GLY A 140 2.79 -4.02 23.54
C GLY A 140 4.13 -3.41 23.10
N LYS A 141 4.64 -3.70 21.89
CA LYS A 141 5.76 -2.96 21.29
C LYS A 141 5.29 -1.68 20.59
N GLU A 142 6.22 -0.73 20.47
CA GLU A 142 6.01 0.53 19.77
C GLU A 142 5.61 0.30 18.31
N CYS A 143 4.34 0.56 17.99
CA CYS A 143 3.77 0.45 16.64
C CYS A 143 3.80 1.77 15.86
N SER A 144 4.44 2.82 16.41
CA SER A 144 4.39 4.21 15.92
C SER A 144 4.78 4.34 14.44
N SER A 145 5.81 3.62 14.00
CA SER A 145 6.25 3.66 12.60
C SER A 145 5.29 2.95 11.65
N TRP A 146 4.68 1.84 12.09
CA TRP A 146 3.66 1.15 11.32
C TRP A 146 2.36 1.99 11.25
N GLU A 147 1.97 2.62 12.34
CA GLU A 147 0.82 3.53 12.39
C GLU A 147 1.01 4.71 11.43
N ALA A 148 2.18 5.37 11.47
CA ALA A 148 2.54 6.43 10.54
C ALA A 148 2.54 5.97 9.07
N ALA A 149 2.95 4.71 8.83
CA ALA A 149 2.91 4.12 7.49
C ALA A 149 1.46 3.91 7.01
N VAL A 150 0.58 3.41 7.88
CA VAL A 150 -0.84 3.24 7.58
C VAL A 150 -1.53 4.57 7.38
N GLU A 151 -1.26 5.56 8.21
CA GLU A 151 -1.79 6.92 8.08
C GLU A 151 -1.46 7.50 6.70
N ASP A 152 -0.18 7.45 6.30
CA ASP A 152 0.24 7.99 5.01
C ASP A 152 -0.37 7.23 3.82
N VAL A 153 -0.41 5.90 3.90
CA VAL A 153 -1.00 5.06 2.85
C VAL A 153 -2.51 5.27 2.75
N ALA A 154 -3.21 5.43 3.88
CA ALA A 154 -4.64 5.72 3.91
C ALA A 154 -4.94 7.04 3.21
N TRP A 155 -4.16 8.08 3.52
CA TRP A 155 -4.27 9.39 2.88
C TRP A 155 -4.02 9.30 1.36
N VAL A 156 -2.94 8.64 0.92
CA VAL A 156 -2.66 8.47 -0.52
C VAL A 156 -3.78 7.72 -1.24
N ILE A 157 -4.33 6.66 -0.63
CA ILE A 157 -5.45 5.90 -1.22
C ILE A 157 -6.71 6.76 -1.33
N GLU A 158 -6.98 7.62 -0.34
CA GLU A 158 -8.07 8.58 -0.41
C GLU A 158 -7.90 9.56 -1.58
N GLN A 159 -6.71 10.15 -1.73
CA GLN A 159 -6.42 11.05 -2.86
C GLN A 159 -6.58 10.34 -4.22
N LEU A 160 -6.10 9.10 -4.33
CA LEU A 160 -6.26 8.29 -5.53
C LEU A 160 -7.73 7.96 -5.84
N GLU A 161 -8.53 7.65 -4.82
CA GLU A 161 -9.97 7.39 -4.98
C GLU A 161 -10.69 8.65 -5.46
N GLU A 162 -10.38 9.81 -4.89
CA GLU A 162 -10.99 11.07 -5.26
C GLU A 162 -10.65 11.47 -6.71
N GLU A 163 -9.38 11.39 -7.10
CA GLU A 163 -8.94 11.64 -8.48
C GLU A 163 -9.67 10.70 -9.46
N LYS A 164 -9.74 9.40 -9.16
CA LYS A 164 -10.40 8.43 -10.04
C LYS A 164 -11.91 8.50 -10.06
N ARG A 165 -12.54 8.82 -8.95
CA ARG A 165 -13.98 9.08 -8.89
C ARG A 165 -14.34 10.29 -9.74
N TYR A 166 -13.52 11.35 -9.69
CA TYR A 166 -13.71 12.51 -10.54
C TYR A 166 -13.59 12.14 -12.03
N ASP A 167 -12.53 11.42 -12.41
CA ASP A 167 -12.33 10.94 -13.78
C ASP A 167 -13.54 10.11 -14.28
N PHE A 168 -14.00 9.17 -13.44
CA PHE A 168 -15.12 8.28 -13.74
C PHE A 168 -16.43 9.05 -13.98
N LEU A 169 -16.74 10.04 -13.13
CA LEU A 169 -17.98 10.81 -13.22
C LEU A 169 -18.00 11.82 -14.37
N HIS A 170 -16.85 12.37 -14.74
CA HIS A 170 -16.78 13.50 -15.68
C HIS A 170 -16.29 13.14 -17.09
N PHE A 171 -15.60 12.01 -17.30
CA PHE A 171 -15.10 11.62 -18.62
C PHE A 171 -15.79 10.41 -19.26
N GLN A 172 -16.64 9.65 -18.55
CA GLN A 172 -17.45 8.57 -19.17
C GLN A 172 -18.79 9.04 -19.80
N ARG A 173 -19.01 10.36 -19.92
CA ARG A 173 -20.19 10.95 -20.59
C ARG A 173 -19.90 11.54 -21.98
N GLY A 174 -18.71 11.30 -22.53
CA GLY A 174 -18.28 11.75 -23.87
C GLY A 174 -18.32 10.63 -24.89
#